data_AF-A0A5B8UJM1-F1
#
_entry.id   AF-A0A5B8UJM1-F1
#
_cell.length_a   1.000
_cell.length_b   1.000
_cell.length_c   1.000
_cell.angle_alpha   90.00
_cell.angle_beta   90.00
_cell.angle_gamma   90.00
#
_symmetry.space_group_name_H-M   'P 1'
#
loop_
_entity.id
_entity.type
_entity.pdbx_description
1 polymer ?
#
loop_
_entity_poly.entity_id
_entity_poly.type
_entity_poly.pdbx_seq_one_letter_code
_entity_poly.pdbx_strand_id
1 'polypeptide(L)'
;MKEQRIQQWITNFNEQIVLVETEFKSSFKQRPLKDYYQIKVHEDIGYISIEILNRQDLNTEIIDAITVALLRAKPRFKLLD
;
A
#
# COMPACT_ATOMS: atom_id res chain seq x y z
N MET A 1 16.41 -4.95 -13.51
CA MET A 1 16.35 -5.46 -12.12
C MET A 1 15.57 -4.54 -11.17
N LYS A 2 15.83 -3.22 -11.12
CA LYS A 2 15.11 -2.27 -10.24
C LYS A 2 13.60 -2.19 -10.55
N GLU A 3 13.26 -2.05 -11.83
CA GLU A 3 11.86 -1.97 -12.28
C GLU A 3 11.05 -3.23 -11.96
N GLN A 4 11.61 -4.42 -12.20
CA GLN A 4 10.97 -5.70 -11.82
C GLN A 4 10.73 -5.80 -10.31
N ARG A 5 11.64 -5.30 -9.47
CA ARG A 5 11.46 -5.28 -8.01
C ARG A 5 10.35 -4.32 -7.58
N ILE A 6 10.26 -3.16 -8.24
CA ILE A 6 9.17 -2.20 -8.00
C ILE A 6 7.82 -2.83 -8.38
N GLN A 7 7.74 -3.45 -9.56
CA GLN A 7 6.51 -4.12 -10.00
C GLN A 7 6.12 -5.25 -9.04
N GLN A 8 7.07 -6.08 -8.62
CA GLN A 8 6.81 -7.14 -7.65
C GLN A 8 6.33 -6.58 -6.30
N TRP A 9 6.91 -5.48 -5.84
CA TRP A 9 6.46 -4.80 -4.63
C TRP A 9 5.04 -4.27 -4.77
N ILE A 10 4.71 -3.62 -5.89
CA ILE A 10 3.36 -3.12 -6.19
C ILE A 10 2.36 -4.28 -6.21
N THR A 11 2.70 -5.42 -6.83
CA THR A 11 1.86 -6.62 -6.81
C THR A 11 1.58 -7.10 -5.40
N ASN A 12 2.62 -7.27 -4.57
CA ASN A 12 2.46 -7.71 -3.18
C ASN A 12 1.63 -6.71 -2.37
N PHE A 13 1.82 -5.42 -2.60
CA PHE A 13 1.05 -4.38 -1.93
C PHE A 13 -0.43 -4.41 -2.34
N ASN A 14 -0.71 -4.59 -3.63
CA ASN A 14 -2.07 -4.71 -4.13
C ASN A 14 -2.79 -5.92 -3.50
N GLU A 15 -2.11 -7.06 -3.35
CA GLU A 15 -2.67 -8.22 -2.65
C GLU A 15 -3.04 -7.90 -1.20
N GLN A 16 -2.18 -7.16 -0.47
CA GLN A 16 -2.51 -6.72 0.89
C GLN A 16 -3.68 -5.74 0.91
N ILE A 17 -3.77 -4.83 -0.06
CA ILE A 17 -4.88 -3.86 -0.15
C ILE A 17 -6.21 -4.54 -0.43
N VAL A 18 -6.24 -5.59 -1.25
CA VAL A 18 -7.46 -6.39 -1.47
C VAL A 18 -7.99 -6.98 -0.16
N LEU A 19 -7.11 -7.39 0.76
CA LEU A 19 -7.51 -7.87 2.09
C LEU A 19 -8.14 -6.74 2.92
N VAL A 20 -7.55 -5.53 2.90
CA VAL A 20 -8.11 -4.36 3.59
C VAL A 20 -9.46 -3.96 2.98
N GLU A 21 -9.59 -3.93 1.66
CA GLU A 21 -10.88 -3.67 0.99
C GLU A 21 -11.95 -4.70 1.37
N THR A 22 -11.56 -5.97 1.56
CA THR A 22 -12.48 -7.03 1.96
C THR A 22 -12.92 -6.86 3.41
N GLU A 23 -11.99 -6.56 4.31
CA GLU A 23 -12.25 -6.32 5.73
C GLU A 23 -13.18 -5.11 5.95
N PHE A 24 -12.95 -4.02 5.21
CA PHE A 24 -13.71 -2.77 5.34
C PHE A 24 -14.68 -2.53 4.17
N LYS A 25 -15.20 -3.61 3.55
CA LYS A 25 -16.03 -3.53 2.33
C LYS A 25 -17.22 -2.57 2.44
N SER A 26 -17.80 -2.44 3.63
CA SER A 26 -18.93 -1.52 3.89
C SER A 26 -18.54 -0.04 3.74
N SER A 27 -17.28 0.31 3.99
CA SER A 27 -16.73 1.66 3.90
C SER A 27 -16.46 2.11 2.46
N PHE A 28 -16.26 1.18 1.53
CA PHE A 28 -15.84 1.46 0.14
C PHE A 28 -16.94 1.27 -0.90
N LYS A 29 -18.22 1.39 -0.51
CA LYS A 29 -19.37 1.19 -1.42
C LYS A 29 -19.46 2.20 -2.56
N GLN A 30 -19.02 3.43 -2.33
CA GLN A 30 -19.11 4.53 -3.30
C GLN A 30 -17.79 4.76 -4.04
N ARG A 31 -16.66 4.43 -3.40
CA ARG A 31 -15.32 4.67 -3.91
C ARG A 31 -14.37 3.56 -3.44
N PRO A 32 -13.61 2.92 -4.33
CA PRO A 32 -12.68 1.86 -3.97
C PRO A 32 -11.48 2.40 -3.17
N LEU A 33 -10.84 1.56 -2.35
CA LEU A 33 -9.74 1.96 -1.47
C LEU A 33 -8.54 2.48 -2.26
N LYS A 34 -8.32 1.94 -3.47
CA LYS A 34 -7.25 2.40 -4.38
C LYS A 34 -7.29 3.89 -4.70
N ASP A 35 -8.44 4.55 -4.56
CA ASP A 35 -8.57 5.97 -4.84
C ASP A 35 -8.23 6.87 -3.62
N TYR A 36 -7.99 6.26 -2.46
CA TYR A 36 -7.61 6.94 -1.22
C TYR A 36 -6.11 6.88 -0.95
N TYR A 37 -5.31 6.37 -1.88
CA TYR A 37 -3.86 6.41 -1.74
C TYR A 37 -3.16 6.56 -3.08
N GLN A 38 -1.91 7.02 -3.04
CA GLN A 38 -1.03 7.07 -4.19
C GLN A 38 0.33 6.46 -3.84
N ILE A 39 0.83 5.58 -4.69
CA ILE A 39 2.20 5.04 -4.58
C ILE A 39 3.15 6.06 -5.22
N LYS A 40 4.16 6.49 -4.48
CA LYS A 40 5.25 7.33 -4.98
C LYS A 40 6.55 6.53 -4.99
N VAL A 41 7.18 6.46 -6.16
CA VAL A 41 8.48 5.84 -6.36
C VAL A 41 9.53 6.95 -6.42
N HIS A 42 10.42 6.97 -5.44
CA HIS A 42 11.52 7.94 -5.35
C HIS A 42 12.78 7.27 -5.91
N GLU A 43 13.03 7.45 -7.20
CA GLU A 43 14.09 6.73 -7.91
C GLU A 43 15.50 7.15 -7.48
N ASP A 44 15.63 8.41 -7.08
CA ASP A 44 16.84 9.09 -6.61
C ASP A 44 17.38 8.49 -5.30
N ILE A 45 16.48 8.20 -4.35
CA ILE A 45 16.82 7.61 -3.04
C ILE A 45 16.49 6.12 -2.95
N GLY A 46 15.92 5.53 -4.01
CA GLY A 46 15.59 4.11 -4.08
C GLY A 46 14.49 3.67 -3.10
N TYR A 47 13.52 4.53 -2.82
CA TYR A 47 12.47 4.29 -1.82
C TYR A 47 11.08 4.32 -2.45
N ILE A 48 10.15 3.53 -1.89
CA ILE A 48 8.73 3.56 -2.26
C ILE A 48 7.93 4.01 -1.03
N SER A 49 7.10 5.02 -1.21
CA SER A 49 6.20 5.55 -0.18
C SER A 49 4.76 5.49 -0.63
N ILE A 50 3.83 5.56 0.32
CA ILE A 50 2.41 5.75 0.04
C ILE A 50 1.96 7.07 0.64
N GLU A 51 1.23 7.85 -0.15
CA GLU A 51 0.50 9.01 0.30
C GLU A 51 -0.97 8.64 0.48
N ILE A 52 -1.55 8.95 1.65
CA ILE A 52 -2.99 8.77 1.89
C ILE A 52 -3.72 10.04 1.44
N LEU A 53 -4.64 9.87 0.49
CA LEU A 53 -5.47 10.93 -0.07
C LEU A 53 -6.80 11.01 0.68
N ASN A 54 -7.35 12.21 0.80
CA ASN A 54 -8.64 12.44 1.47
C ASN A 54 -8.74 11.77 2.85
N ARG A 55 -7.69 11.89 3.65
CA ARG A 55 -7.55 11.23 4.96
C ARG A 55 -8.75 11.47 5.87
N GLN A 56 -9.38 12.63 5.78
CA GLN A 56 -10.57 13.01 6.55
C GLN A 56 -11.79 12.13 6.26
N ASP A 57 -11.82 11.45 5.11
CA ASP A 57 -12.90 10.54 4.71
C ASP A 57 -12.63 9.09 5.16
N LEU A 58 -11.48 8.83 5.76
CA LEU A 58 -11.09 7.51 6.26
C LEU A 58 -11.09 7.46 7.78
N ASN A 59 -11.65 6.39 8.33
CA ASN A 59 -11.47 6.04 9.72
C ASN A 59 -10.00 5.71 10.00
N THR A 60 -9.53 6.01 11.22
CA THR A 60 -8.15 5.73 11.65
C THR A 60 -7.78 4.26 11.46
N GLU A 61 -8.71 3.33 11.73
CA GLU A 61 -8.49 1.88 11.55
C GLU A 61 -8.16 1.50 10.10
N ILE A 62 -8.79 2.16 9.12
CA ILE A 62 -8.50 1.94 7.70
C ILE A 62 -7.10 2.46 7.36
N ILE A 63 -6.73 3.63 7.89
CA ILE A 63 -5.39 4.22 7.69
C ILE A 63 -4.32 3.29 8.28
N ASP A 64 -4.57 2.75 9.47
CA ASP A 64 -3.68 1.80 10.12
C ASP A 64 -3.58 0.50 9.33
N ALA A 65 -4.70 -0.01 8.80
CA ALA A 65 -4.71 -1.21 7.95
C ALA A 65 -3.91 -1.03 6.65
N ILE A 66 -4.04 0.14 5.98
CA ILE A 66 -3.20 0.48 4.81
C ILE A 66 -1.72 0.55 5.20
N THR A 67 -1.41 1.11 6.37
CA THR A 67 -0.04 1.21 6.88
C THR A 67 0.55 -0.18 7.16
N VAL A 68 -0.24 -1.08 7.74
CA VAL A 68 0.15 -2.48 7.95
C VAL A 68 0.34 -3.20 6.61
N ALA A 69 -0.54 -2.97 5.63
CA ALA A 69 -0.41 -3.51 4.28
C ALA A 69 0.92 -3.07 3.62
N LEU A 70 1.29 -1.79 3.74
CA LEU A 70 2.58 -1.26 3.29
C LEU A 70 3.76 -2.00 3.94
N LEU A 71 3.73 -2.18 5.25
CA LEU A 71 4.80 -2.86 5.99
C LEU A 71 4.93 -4.34 5.62
N ARG A 72 3.80 -5.02 5.35
CA ARG A 72 3.78 -6.43 4.90
C ARG A 72 4.25 -6.59 3.46
N ALA A 73 3.99 -5.61 2.61
CA ALA A 73 4.40 -5.61 1.21
C ALA A 73 5.90 -5.34 1.02
N LYS A 74 6.57 -4.72 2.01
CA LYS A 74 8.03 -4.53 1.96
C LYS A 74 8.72 -5.84 1.61
N PRO A 75 9.68 -5.85 0.68
CA PRO A 75 10.36 -7.07 0.33
C PRO A 75 11.05 -7.56 1.59
N ARG A 76 10.77 -8.81 2.00
CA ARG A 76 11.52 -9.49 3.06
C ARG A 76 12.90 -9.79 2.48
N PHE A 77 13.76 -8.79 2.42
CA PHE A 77 15.17 -9.05 2.19
C PHE A 77 15.65 -9.82 3.42
N LYS A 78 15.98 -11.10 3.24
CA LYS A 78 17.04 -11.68 4.07
C LYS A 78 18.23 -10.74 3.82
N LEU A 79 18.59 -9.93 4.81
CA LEU A 79 19.93 -9.36 4.86
C LEU A 79 20.83 -10.60 4.73
N LEU A 80 21.47 -10.72 3.57
CA LEU A 80 22.56 -11.69 3.43
C LEU A 80 23.63 -11.15 4.38
N ASP A 81 23.83 -11.88 5.49
CA ASP A 81 25.01 -11.77 6.34
C ASP A 81 26.30 -11.89 5.51
#